data_AF-A0A951VC15-F1
#
_entry.id   AF-A0A951VC15-F1
#
_cell.length_a   1.000
_cell.length_b   1.000
_cell.length_c   1.000
_cell.angle_alpha   90.00
_cell.angle_beta   90.00
_cell.angle_gamma   90.00
#
_symmetry.space_group_name_H-M   'P 1'
#
loop_
_entity.id
_entity.type
_entity.pdbx_description
1 polymer ?
#
loop_
_entity_poly.entity_id
_entity_poly.type
_entity_poly.pdbx_seq_one_letter_code
_entity_poly.pdbx_strand_id
1 'polypeptide(L)' 'MTSDTLALTPRISDPDSFYEALIEAHRGLSEEASQRLNARLILILANQIGDRKVLDEALALAIRTDRT' A
#
# COMPACT_ATOMS: atom_id res chain seq x y z
N MET A 1 15.32 19.90 3.28
CA MET A 1 14.56 18.64 3.38
C MET A 1 13.61 18.59 2.20
N THR A 2 13.82 17.69 1.25
CA THR A 2 12.94 17.54 0.10
C THR A 2 11.64 16.91 0.60
N SER A 3 10.59 17.73 0.74
CA SER A 3 9.23 17.20 0.89
C SER A 3 8.87 16.54 -0.43
N ASP A 4 9.00 15.21 -0.49
CA ASP A 4 8.55 14.45 -1.65
C ASP A 4 7.01 14.40 -1.61
N THR A 5 6.40 14.76 -2.73
CA THR A 5 4.95 14.62 -2.97
C THR A 5 4.64 13.16 -3.31
N LEU A 6 3.43 12.68 -3.02
CA LEU A 6 3.01 11.32 -3.38
C LEU A 6 3.23 11.03 -4.88
N ALA A 7 4.04 10.01 -5.18
CA ALA A 7 4.26 9.50 -6.53
C ALA A 7 3.28 8.35 -6.82
N LEU A 8 2.52 8.47 -7.93
CA LEU A 8 1.55 7.45 -8.37
C LEU A 8 2.07 6.57 -9.51
N THR A 9 3.26 6.85 -10.03
CA THR A 9 3.91 5.97 -11.00
C THR A 9 4.59 4.81 -10.28
N PRO A 10 4.57 3.59 -10.85
CA PRO A 10 5.31 2.47 -10.28
C PRO A 10 6.79 2.82 -10.09
N ARG A 11 7.31 2.59 -8.88
CA ARG A 11 8.73 2.83 -8.53
C ARG A 11 9.53 1.56 -8.32
N ILE A 12 8.88 0.40 -8.48
CA ILE A 12 9.51 -0.91 -8.39
C ILE A 12 9.76 -1.46 -9.79
N SER A 13 10.86 -2.18 -9.96
CA SER A 13 11.32 -2.69 -11.26
C SER A 13 10.41 -3.75 -11.87
N ASP A 14 9.69 -4.49 -11.04
CA ASP A 14 8.79 -5.57 -11.45
C ASP A 14 7.48 -5.52 -10.64
N PRO A 15 6.50 -4.69 -11.08
CA PRO A 15 5.23 -4.55 -10.38
C PRO A 15 4.35 -5.80 -10.50
N ASP A 16 4.46 -6.56 -11.58
CA ASP A 16 3.65 -7.74 -11.84
C ASP A 16 4.05 -8.88 -10.89
N SER A 17 5.36 -9.14 -10.74
CA SER A 17 5.84 -10.15 -9.79
C SER A 17 5.46 -9.84 -8.34
N PHE A 18 5.49 -8.55 -7.94
CA PHE A 18 5.03 -8.17 -6.61
C PHE A 18 3.51 -8.38 -6.43
N TYR A 19 2.71 -8.10 -7.46
CA TYR A 19 1.27 -8.33 -7.44
C TYR A 19 0.94 -9.83 -7.34
N GLU A 20 1.65 -10.69 -8.08
CA GLU A 20 1.52 -12.14 -7.95
C GLU A 20 1.85 -12.61 -6.52
N ALA A 21 2.96 -12.15 -5.96
CA ALA A 21 3.36 -12.48 -4.59
C ALA A 21 2.30 -12.04 -3.56
N LEU A 22 1.64 -10.91 -3.78
CA LEU A 22 0.56 -10.43 -2.93
C LEU A 22 -0.66 -11.36 -3.01
N ILE A 23 -1.09 -11.76 -4.21
CA ILE A 23 -2.19 -12.72 -4.40
C ILE A 23 -1.89 -14.03 -3.68
N GLU A 24 -0.68 -14.57 -3.88
CA GLU A 24 -0.28 -15.81 -3.25
C GLU A 24 -0.26 -15.71 -1.72
N ALA A 25 0.12 -14.55 -1.16
CA ALA A 25 0.08 -14.32 0.28
C ALA A 25 -1.34 -14.37 0.88
N HIS A 26 -2.38 -14.14 0.07
CA HIS A 26 -3.78 -14.25 0.48
C HIS A 26 -4.38 -15.65 0.27
N ARG A 27 -3.71 -16.54 -0.47
CA ARG A 27 -4.25 -17.86 -0.82
C ARG A 27 -4.54 -18.70 0.44
N GLY A 28 -5.79 -19.15 0.58
CA GLY A 28 -6.22 -19.99 1.69
C GLY A 28 -6.48 -19.25 3.01
N LEU A 29 -6.38 -17.91 3.04
CA LEU A 29 -6.78 -17.11 4.20
C LEU A 29 -8.30 -16.90 4.25
N SER A 30 -8.86 -16.81 5.46
CA SER A 30 -10.20 -16.24 5.65
C SER A 30 -10.18 -14.75 5.32
N GLU A 31 -11.37 -14.16 5.14
CA GLU A 31 -11.50 -12.72 4.90
C GLU A 31 -10.88 -11.89 6.03
N GLU A 32 -11.12 -12.26 7.29
CA GLU A 32 -10.57 -11.54 8.44
C GLU A 32 -9.04 -11.70 8.51
N ALA A 33 -8.52 -12.88 8.16
CA ALA A 33 -7.07 -13.11 8.11
C ALA A 33 -6.41 -12.30 6.98
N SER A 34 -7.08 -12.21 5.82
CA SER A 34 -6.70 -11.39 4.68
C SER A 34 -6.65 -9.89 5.06
N GLN A 35 -7.66 -9.37 5.74
CA GLN A 35 -7.69 -8.00 6.25
C GLN A 35 -6.55 -7.73 7.25
N ARG A 36 -6.26 -8.67 8.17
CA ARG A 36 -5.13 -8.57 9.10
C ARG A 36 -3.77 -8.60 8.38
N LEU A 37 -3.65 -9.34 7.28
CA LEU A 37 -2.44 -9.31 6.44
C LEU A 37 -2.26 -7.93 5.83
N ASN A 38 -3.31 -7.37 5.21
CA ASN A 38 -3.28 -6.04 4.60
C ASN A 38 -2.92 -4.95 5.61
N ALA A 39 -3.53 -4.94 6.80
CA ALA A 39 -3.22 -3.96 7.84
C ALA A 39 -1.74 -4.00 8.25
N ARG A 40 -1.16 -5.19 8.42
CA ARG A 40 0.26 -5.34 8.75
C ARG A 40 1.16 -4.86 7.60
N LEU A 41 0.83 -5.23 6.37
CA LEU A 41 1.58 -4.80 5.19
C LEU A 41 1.58 -3.27 5.06
N ILE A 42 0.42 -2.63 5.22
CA ILE A 42 0.29 -1.16 5.19
C ILE A 42 1.20 -0.51 6.25
N LEU A 43 1.22 -1.02 7.48
CA LEU A 43 2.08 -0.47 8.54
C LEU A 43 3.57 -0.64 8.23
N ILE A 44 3.97 -1.78 7.67
CA ILE A 44 5.37 -2.03 7.25
C ILE A 44 5.78 -1.04 6.14
N LEU A 45 4.93 -0.87 5.13
CA LEU A 45 5.18 0.07 4.03
C LEU A 45 5.17 1.52 4.50
N ALA A 46 4.29 1.88 5.44
CA ALA A 46 4.26 3.21 6.02
C ALA A 46 5.57 3.54 6.76
N ASN A 47 6.11 2.57 7.50
CA ASN A 47 7.42 2.71 8.15
C ASN A 47 8.56 2.86 7.12
N GLN A 48 8.49 2.14 5.99
CA GLN A 48 9.48 2.25 4.92
C GLN A 48 9.43 3.60 4.20
N ILE A 49 8.23 4.19 4.05
CA ILE A 49 8.04 5.52 3.45
C ILE A 49 8.57 6.62 4.38
N GLY A 50 8.26 6.55 5.68
CA GLY A 50 8.80 7.45 6.71
C GLY A 50 8.36 8.92 6.64
N ASP A 51 7.78 9.38 5.53
CA ASP A 51 7.26 10.73 5.34
C ASP A 51 5.76 10.82 5.64
N ARG A 52 5.40 11.50 6.73
CA ARG A 52 4.02 11.71 7.15
C ARG A 52 3.16 12.41 6.10
N LYS A 53 3.72 13.37 5.35
CA LYS A 53 2.97 14.13 4.34
C LYS A 53 2.55 13.21 3.18
N VAL A 54 3.48 12.36 2.72
CA VAL A 54 3.19 11.34 1.69
C VAL A 54 2.09 10.39 2.15
N LEU A 55 2.13 9.96 3.41
CA LEU A 55 1.12 9.06 3.98
C LEU A 55 -0.27 9.73 4.08
N ASP A 56 -0.34 11.00 4.50
CA ASP A 56 -1.59 11.75 4.57
C ASP A 56 -2.20 11.95 3.17
N GLU A 57 -1.37 12.26 2.16
CA GLU A 57 -1.80 12.37 0.76
C GLU A 57 -2.33 11.03 0.20
N ALA A 58 -1.65 9.93 0.51
CA ALA A 58 -2.06 8.59 0.09
C ALA A 58 -3.41 8.20 0.70
N LEU A 59 -3.61 8.46 1.99
CA LEU A 59 -4.87 8.19 2.68
C LEU A 59 -6.02 9.04 2.10
N ALA A 60 -5.78 10.32 1.87
CA ALA A 60 -6.77 11.22 1.26
C ALA A 60 -7.13 10.80 -0.18
N LEU A 61 -6.22 10.17 -0.92
CA LEU A 61 -6.52 9.60 -2.23
C LEU A 61 -7.37 8.33 -2.11
N ALA A 62 -6.98 7.38 -1.27
CA ALA A 62 -7.71 6.13 -1.06
C ALA A 62 -9.19 6.38 -0.67
N ILE A 63 -9.44 7.33 0.25
CA ILE A 63 -10.80 7.72 0.67
C ILE A 63 -11.64 8.26 -0.49
N ARG A 64 -11.03 8.93 -1.48
CA ARG A 64 -11.76 9.50 -2.62
C ARG A 64 -12.12 8.44 -3.66
N THR A 65 -11.25 7.47 -3.90
CA THR A 65 -11.46 6.41 -4.90
C THR A 65 -12.61 5.47 -4.53
N ASP A 66 -12.85 5.22 -3.24
CA ASP A 66 -13.97 4.38 -2.78
C ASP A 66 -15.36 5.05 -2.85
N ARG A 67 -15.45 6.33 -3.24
CA ARG A 67 -16.71 7.11 -3.27
C ARG A 67 -17.28 7.35 -4.67
N THR A 68 -16.72 6.72 -5.70
CA THR A 68 -17.18 6.77 -7.10
C THR A 68 -17.60 5.40 -7.58
#